data_AF-X1SG00-F1
#
_entry.id   AF-X1SG00-F1
#
_cell.length_a   1.000
_cell.length_b   1.000
_cell.length_c   1.000
_cell.angle_alpha   90.00
_cell.angle_beta   90.00
_cell.angle_gamma   90.00
#
_symmetry.space_group_name_H-M   'P 1'
#
loop_
_entity.id
_entity.type
_entity.pdbx_description
1 polymer ?
#
loop_
_entity_poly.entity_id
_entity_poly.type
_entity_poly.pdbx_seq_one_letter_code
_entity_poly.pdbx_strand_id
1 'polypeptide(L)'
;DSVYPYIAFDDSDSIHIVWIDSTDINGAGSDYDVFYRKWDSSSQTWSTSHVISTESSSTSTNAALVVDSYSITHIVWIDSSNIANSGFDEDIYYRSFDTETGSYSDIVLISSLSDDHSYTPEICKDSKDYLHVFMKEYDDLLGSGTDGDIFYRKYHYP
;
A
#
# COMPACT_ATOMS: atom_id res chain seq x y z
N ASP A 1 -6.61 15.27 8.77
CA ASP A 1 -7.92 14.59 8.70
C ASP A 1 -7.66 13.12 8.44
N SER A 2 -8.03 12.21 9.36
CA SER A 2 -7.75 10.78 9.20
C SER A 2 -8.93 10.06 8.53
N VAL A 3 -8.67 9.36 7.42
CA VAL A 3 -9.69 8.73 6.58
C VAL A 3 -9.27 7.33 6.09
N TYR A 4 -10.26 6.56 5.62
CA TYR A 4 -10.09 5.26 4.95
C TYR A 4 -9.13 4.28 5.65
N PRO A 5 -9.41 3.90 6.92
CA PRO A 5 -8.58 2.91 7.59
C PRO A 5 -8.76 1.52 6.99
N TYR A 6 -7.67 0.76 6.90
CA TYR A 6 -7.64 -0.65 6.57
C TYR A 6 -6.95 -1.43 7.69
N ILE A 7 -7.40 -2.65 7.97
CA ILE A 7 -6.97 -3.46 9.11
C ILE A 7 -6.67 -4.89 8.69
N ALA A 8 -5.62 -5.49 9.24
CA ALA A 8 -5.40 -6.92 9.21
C ALA A 8 -4.82 -7.43 10.54
N PHE A 9 -4.80 -8.75 10.69
CA PHE A 9 -4.23 -9.44 11.83
C PHE A 9 -3.03 -10.27 11.38
N ASP A 10 -2.01 -10.37 12.23
CA ASP A 10 -0.94 -11.36 12.07
C ASP A 10 -1.23 -12.64 12.84
N ASP A 11 -0.37 -13.65 12.68
CA ASP A 11 -0.51 -14.96 13.33
C ASP A 11 -0.39 -14.90 14.87
N SER A 12 0.02 -13.75 15.42
CA SER A 12 0.08 -13.47 16.86
C SER A 12 -1.14 -12.69 17.37
N ASP A 13 -2.20 -12.57 16.58
CA ASP A 13 -3.40 -11.74 16.86
C ASP A 13 -3.08 -10.25 17.08
N SER A 14 -1.90 -9.78 16.65
CA SER A 14 -1.60 -8.34 16.66
C SER A 14 -2.32 -7.66 15.51
N ILE A 15 -2.73 -6.41 15.72
CA ILE A 15 -3.52 -5.65 14.75
C ILE A 15 -2.59 -4.74 13.96
N HIS A 16 -2.71 -4.76 12.64
CA HIS A 16 -1.97 -3.92 11.72
C HIS A 16 -2.97 -2.97 11.07
N ILE A 17 -2.73 -1.66 11.14
CA ILE A 17 -3.62 -0.65 10.57
C ILE A 17 -2.83 0.26 9.64
N VAL A 18 -3.40 0.50 8.46
CA VAL A 18 -3.04 1.67 7.63
C VAL A 18 -4.20 2.64 7.57
N TRP A 19 -3.89 3.92 7.42
CA TRP A 19 -4.88 4.96 7.19
C TRP A 19 -4.25 6.09 6.38
N ILE A 20 -5.09 7.00 5.91
CA ILE A 20 -4.66 8.18 5.18
C ILE A 20 -4.87 9.41 6.07
N ASP A 21 -3.87 10.29 6.16
CA ASP A 21 -3.98 11.56 6.90
C ASP A 21 -3.28 12.69 6.14
N SER A 22 -3.79 13.91 6.30
CA SER A 22 -3.20 15.13 5.73
C SER A 22 -2.43 15.99 6.75
N THR A 23 -2.21 15.45 7.94
CA THR A 23 -1.53 16.14 9.04
C THR A 23 -0.04 15.81 8.99
N ASP A 24 0.81 16.79 9.32
CA ASP A 24 2.27 16.63 9.37
C ASP A 24 2.74 15.73 10.53
N ILE A 25 2.44 14.45 10.41
CA ILE A 25 2.84 13.39 11.34
C ILE A 25 4.20 12.89 10.86
N ASN A 26 5.21 12.97 11.73
CA ASN A 26 6.58 12.52 11.44
C ASN A 26 7.24 13.19 10.21
N GLY A 27 6.85 14.42 9.86
CA GLY A 27 7.45 15.15 8.74
C GLY A 27 6.84 14.82 7.37
N ALA A 28 5.66 14.20 7.34
CA ALA A 28 4.93 13.85 6.13
C ALA A 28 4.46 15.08 5.33
N GLY A 29 4.28 16.25 5.97
CA GLY A 29 3.78 17.45 5.30
C GLY A 29 2.28 17.64 5.44
N SER A 30 1.62 18.17 4.41
CA SER A 30 0.21 18.62 4.51
C SER A 30 -0.71 18.07 3.42
N ASP A 31 -0.14 17.30 2.50
CA ASP A 31 -0.78 16.40 1.58
C ASP A 31 -1.17 15.10 2.29
N TYR A 32 -1.99 14.30 1.62
CA TYR A 32 -2.45 13.02 2.17
C TYR A 32 -1.37 11.96 2.02
N ASP A 33 -0.99 11.33 3.12
CA ASP A 33 0.01 10.27 3.17
C ASP A 33 -0.56 8.97 3.72
N VAL A 34 0.08 7.85 3.37
CA VAL A 34 -0.23 6.55 3.96
C VAL A 34 0.55 6.39 5.25
N PHE A 35 -0.18 6.19 6.34
CA PHE A 35 0.39 5.93 7.65
C PHE A 35 0.12 4.50 8.09
N TYR A 36 0.99 4.01 8.98
CA TYR A 36 0.91 2.67 9.54
C TYR A 36 1.10 2.65 11.05
N ARG A 37 0.42 1.71 11.73
CA ARG A 37 0.61 1.42 13.16
C ARG A 37 0.22 -0.02 13.51
N LYS A 38 0.95 -0.61 14.46
CA LYS A 38 0.70 -1.95 15.03
C LYS A 38 0.13 -1.86 16.44
N TRP A 39 -0.89 -2.63 16.77
CA TRP A 39 -1.23 -3.03 18.14
C TRP A 39 -0.58 -4.37 18.42
N ASP A 40 0.38 -4.38 19.34
CA ASP A 40 1.03 -5.60 19.78
C ASP A 40 0.17 -6.30 20.84
N SER A 41 -0.30 -7.51 20.51
CA SER A 41 -1.22 -8.28 21.35
C SER A 41 -0.60 -8.71 22.69
N SER A 42 0.71 -8.92 22.70
CA SER A 42 1.46 -9.43 23.87
C SER A 42 1.66 -8.34 24.92
N SER A 43 2.08 -7.15 24.48
CA SER A 43 2.30 -5.99 25.34
C SER A 43 1.02 -5.18 25.59
N GLN A 44 -0.02 -5.38 24.78
CA GLN A 44 -1.25 -4.57 24.77
C GLN A 44 -0.94 -3.09 24.60
N THR A 45 -0.06 -2.78 23.65
CA THR A 45 0.32 -1.39 23.34
C THR A 45 0.34 -1.16 21.84
N TRP A 46 0.16 0.10 21.45
CA TRP A 46 0.36 0.53 20.08
C TRP A 46 1.83 0.91 19.85
N SER A 47 2.38 0.56 18.69
CA SER A 47 3.69 1.02 18.21
C SER A 47 3.69 2.54 17.99
N THR A 48 4.85 3.11 17.63
CA THR A 48 4.89 4.43 16.99
C THR A 48 4.23 4.38 15.61
N SER A 49 3.71 5.52 15.16
CA SER A 49 3.20 5.67 13.80
C SER A 49 4.36 5.77 12.80
N HIS A 50 4.15 5.28 11.59
CA HIS A 50 5.12 5.28 10.49
C HIS A 50 4.49 5.89 9.25
N VAL A 51 5.28 6.62 8.44
CA VAL A 51 4.88 7.09 7.11
C VAL A 51 5.34 6.04 6.11
N ILE A 52 4.42 5.51 5.31
CA ILE A 52 4.71 4.46 4.32
C ILE A 52 5.07 5.09 2.97
N SER A 53 4.43 6.19 2.62
CA SER A 53 4.57 6.97 1.38
C SER A 53 5.74 7.95 1.41
N THR A 54 6.89 7.60 2.01
CA THR A 54 7.98 8.56 2.30
C THR A 54 8.58 9.30 1.10
N GLU A 55 8.41 8.78 -0.11
CA GLU A 55 8.88 9.37 -1.36
C GLU A 55 7.79 10.14 -2.10
N SER A 56 6.58 10.19 -1.54
CA SER A 56 5.50 11.00 -2.07
C SER A 56 5.79 12.49 -1.90
N SER A 57 5.25 13.25 -2.83
CA SER A 57 5.27 14.71 -2.87
C SER A 57 3.88 15.24 -3.26
N SER A 58 2.88 14.37 -3.16
CA SER A 58 1.52 14.55 -3.62
C SER A 58 0.57 13.63 -2.83
N THR A 59 -0.66 13.48 -3.31
CA THR A 59 -1.70 12.77 -2.56
C THR A 59 -1.56 11.25 -2.71
N SER A 60 -1.34 10.56 -1.59
CA SER A 60 -1.58 9.12 -1.46
C SER A 60 -3.01 8.80 -1.02
N THR A 61 -3.65 7.82 -1.64
CA THR A 61 -5.00 7.37 -1.31
C THR A 61 -5.20 5.85 -1.39
N ASN A 62 -6.38 5.38 -1.00
CA ASN A 62 -6.83 3.99 -1.14
C ASN A 62 -5.81 2.92 -0.73
N ALA A 63 -5.26 3.03 0.49
CA ALA A 63 -4.32 2.05 1.01
C ALA A 63 -5.00 0.75 1.46
N ALA A 64 -4.37 -0.38 1.18
CA ALA A 64 -4.74 -1.71 1.67
C ALA A 64 -3.49 -2.47 2.16
N LEU A 65 -3.66 -3.39 3.11
CA LEU A 65 -2.54 -4.16 3.65
C LEU A 65 -2.87 -5.64 3.85
N VAL A 66 -1.82 -6.46 3.84
CA VAL A 66 -1.81 -7.84 4.35
C VAL A 66 -0.53 -8.07 5.16
N VAL A 67 -0.53 -9.00 6.11
CA VAL A 67 0.66 -9.39 6.87
C VAL A 67 1.02 -10.82 6.52
N ASP A 68 2.28 -11.11 6.21
CA ASP A 68 2.76 -12.46 5.87
C ASP A 68 3.07 -13.32 7.12
N SER A 69 3.46 -14.59 6.90
CA SER A 69 3.80 -15.50 8.00
C SER A 69 5.12 -15.16 8.72
N TYR A 70 5.89 -14.20 8.19
CA TYR A 70 7.10 -13.66 8.80
C TYR A 70 6.84 -12.32 9.53
N SER A 71 5.57 -11.94 9.69
CA SER A 71 5.15 -10.66 10.30
C SER A 71 5.61 -9.41 9.53
N ILE A 72 5.86 -9.56 8.24
CA ILE A 72 6.11 -8.46 7.31
C ILE A 72 4.77 -7.93 6.80
N THR A 73 4.56 -6.62 6.94
CA THR A 73 3.37 -5.93 6.44
C THR A 73 3.59 -5.55 4.98
N HIS A 74 2.70 -5.98 4.10
CA HIS A 74 2.69 -5.66 2.67
C HIS A 74 1.58 -4.67 2.38
N ILE A 75 1.93 -3.53 1.80
CA ILE A 75 1.01 -2.39 1.66
C ILE A 75 0.96 -1.98 0.19
N VAL A 76 -0.25 -1.76 -0.32
CA VAL A 76 -0.50 -1.14 -1.62
C VAL A 76 -1.30 0.13 -1.43
N TRP A 77 -1.09 1.12 -2.30
CA TRP A 77 -1.81 2.40 -2.28
C TRP A 77 -1.79 3.05 -3.66
N ILE A 78 -2.60 4.09 -3.84
CA ILE A 78 -2.59 4.97 -5.01
C ILE A 78 -1.76 6.22 -4.67
N ASP A 79 -0.92 6.72 -5.59
CA ASP A 79 -0.25 8.01 -5.44
C ASP A 79 -0.12 8.74 -6.78
N SER A 80 -0.19 10.07 -6.76
CA SER A 80 -0.05 10.93 -7.95
C SER A 80 1.33 11.57 -8.13
N SER A 81 2.31 11.15 -7.35
CA SER A 81 3.71 11.57 -7.45
C SER A 81 4.43 10.80 -8.55
N ASN A 82 5.45 11.45 -9.12
CA ASN A 82 6.36 10.81 -10.07
C ASN A 82 7.39 9.93 -9.38
N ILE A 83 6.94 8.81 -8.82
CA ILE A 83 7.79 7.81 -8.18
C ILE A 83 8.16 6.76 -9.23
N ALA A 84 9.43 6.33 -9.23
CA ALA A 84 9.95 5.37 -10.21
C ALA A 84 9.78 5.77 -11.70
N ASN A 85 9.66 7.07 -12.00
CA ASN A 85 9.40 7.63 -13.35
C ASN A 85 8.02 7.27 -13.91
N SER A 86 7.01 7.07 -13.07
CA SER A 86 5.68 6.66 -13.52
C SER A 86 4.92 7.77 -14.26
N GLY A 87 5.01 9.02 -13.80
CA GLY A 87 4.15 10.07 -14.32
C GLY A 87 3.65 11.00 -13.21
N PHE A 88 2.52 11.67 -13.43
CA PHE A 88 1.85 12.50 -12.42
C PHE A 88 0.34 12.20 -12.34
N ASP A 89 -0.05 11.09 -12.94
CA ASP A 89 -1.34 10.43 -12.85
C ASP A 89 -1.37 9.50 -11.63
N GLU A 90 -2.56 8.95 -11.33
CA GLU A 90 -2.75 8.08 -10.17
C GLU A 90 -2.20 6.69 -10.48
N ASP A 91 -1.11 6.32 -9.81
CA ASP A 91 -0.45 5.04 -9.96
C ASP A 91 -0.62 4.17 -8.73
N ILE A 92 -0.61 2.85 -8.92
CA ILE A 92 -0.62 1.90 -7.81
C ILE A 92 0.81 1.54 -7.43
N TYR A 93 1.13 1.76 -6.17
CA TYR A 93 2.42 1.45 -5.58
C TYR A 93 2.31 0.35 -4.54
N TYR A 94 3.46 -0.25 -4.26
CA TYR A 94 3.64 -1.29 -3.25
C TYR A 94 4.93 -1.06 -2.46
N ARG A 95 4.90 -1.46 -1.18
CA ARG A 95 6.07 -1.56 -0.31
C ARG A 95 5.81 -2.56 0.81
N SER A 96 6.85 -3.23 1.28
CA SER A 96 6.83 -3.98 2.54
C SER A 96 7.42 -3.19 3.70
N PHE A 97 6.91 -3.43 4.90
CA PHE A 97 7.37 -2.86 6.15
C PHE A 97 7.56 -3.96 7.19
N ASP A 98 8.79 -4.08 7.68
CA ASP A 98 9.13 -4.95 8.80
C ASP A 98 8.92 -4.18 10.10
N THR A 99 7.90 -4.58 10.86
CA THR A 99 7.53 -3.92 12.11
C THR A 99 8.50 -4.19 13.26
N GLU A 100 9.27 -5.27 13.19
CA GLU A 100 10.24 -5.64 14.22
C GLU A 100 11.52 -4.83 14.05
N THR A 101 11.97 -4.65 12.81
CA THR A 101 13.20 -3.90 12.52
C THR A 101 12.95 -2.43 12.19
N GLY A 102 11.71 -2.05 11.88
CA GLY A 102 11.35 -0.71 11.40
C GLY A 102 11.86 -0.42 9.98
N SER A 103 12.12 -1.46 9.19
CA SER A 103 12.73 -1.34 7.85
C SER A 103 11.68 -1.37 6.75
N TYR A 104 11.88 -0.57 5.71
CA TYR A 104 11.06 -0.55 4.51
C TYR A 104 11.78 -1.22 3.34
N SER A 105 11.04 -1.84 2.42
CA SER A 105 11.56 -2.11 1.07
C SER A 105 11.58 -0.83 0.23
N ASP A 106 12.18 -0.90 -0.95
CA ASP A 106 11.94 0.11 -2.00
C ASP A 106 10.45 0.14 -2.38
N ILE A 107 9.97 1.30 -2.85
CA ILE A 107 8.65 1.40 -3.49
C ILE A 107 8.72 0.72 -4.86
N VAL A 108 7.69 -0.07 -5.18
CA VAL A 108 7.52 -0.73 -6.47
C VAL A 108 6.27 -0.20 -7.16
N LEU A 109 6.40 0.20 -8.42
CA LEU A 109 5.27 0.54 -9.29
C LEU A 109 4.54 -0.75 -9.72
N ILE A 110 3.30 -0.91 -9.27
CA ILE A 110 2.43 -2.03 -9.59
C ILE A 110 1.68 -1.79 -10.88
N SER A 111 1.21 -0.57 -11.16
CA SER A 111 0.50 -0.18 -12.39
C SER A 111 1.39 -0.02 -13.63
N SER A 112 2.58 -0.62 -13.66
CA SER A 112 3.63 -0.36 -14.67
C SER A 112 3.30 -0.66 -16.15
N LEU A 113 2.09 -1.10 -16.45
CA LEU A 113 1.60 -1.32 -17.81
C LEU A 113 0.58 -0.25 -18.25
N SER A 114 0.06 0.53 -17.30
CA SER A 114 -0.85 1.66 -17.47
C SER A 114 -0.04 2.91 -17.84
N ASP A 115 -0.58 3.74 -18.72
CA ASP A 115 -0.15 5.12 -18.96
C ASP A 115 -1.26 6.14 -18.68
N ASP A 116 -2.39 5.67 -18.15
CA ASP A 116 -3.47 6.44 -17.51
C ASP A 116 -3.70 5.98 -16.06
N HIS A 117 -4.66 6.62 -15.39
CA HIS A 117 -4.93 6.44 -13.97
C HIS A 117 -5.37 5.01 -13.59
N SER A 118 -4.72 4.48 -12.56
CA SER A 118 -4.96 3.18 -11.93
C SER A 118 -5.66 3.32 -10.57
N TYR A 119 -6.61 2.42 -10.30
CA TYR A 119 -7.53 2.57 -9.17
C TYR A 119 -7.74 1.32 -8.33
N THR A 120 -8.25 1.56 -7.11
CA THR A 120 -8.80 0.55 -6.20
C THR A 120 -7.89 -0.66 -6.00
N PRO A 121 -6.63 -0.47 -5.57
CA PRO A 121 -5.77 -1.59 -5.28
C PRO A 121 -6.30 -2.38 -4.08
N GLU A 122 -6.36 -3.69 -4.22
CA GLU A 122 -6.63 -4.63 -3.13
C GLU A 122 -5.52 -5.66 -3.10
N ILE A 123 -5.12 -6.08 -1.90
CA ILE A 123 -4.04 -7.05 -1.71
C ILE A 123 -4.50 -8.19 -0.79
N CYS A 124 -4.16 -9.41 -1.17
CA CYS A 124 -4.26 -10.57 -0.28
C CYS A 124 -3.05 -11.51 -0.48
N LYS A 125 -2.93 -12.53 0.36
CA LYS A 125 -1.87 -13.53 0.25
C LYS A 125 -2.45 -14.95 0.22
N ASP A 126 -1.77 -15.87 -0.47
CA ASP A 126 -2.07 -17.29 -0.36
C ASP A 126 -1.33 -17.95 0.82
N SER A 127 -1.56 -19.26 1.02
CA SER A 127 -0.97 -20.02 2.13
C SER A 127 0.55 -20.22 2.01
N LYS A 128 1.18 -19.75 0.94
CA LYS A 128 2.63 -19.76 0.71
C LYS A 128 3.21 -18.34 0.65
N ASP A 129 2.44 -17.36 1.12
CA ASP A 129 2.78 -15.93 1.14
C ASP A 129 3.06 -15.31 -0.24
N TYR A 130 2.56 -15.91 -1.32
CA TYR A 130 2.49 -15.14 -2.56
C TYR A 130 1.43 -14.06 -2.42
N LEU A 131 1.77 -12.84 -2.83
CA LEU A 131 0.86 -11.71 -2.84
C LEU A 131 0.04 -11.72 -4.12
N HIS A 132 -1.22 -11.36 -3.98
CA HIS A 132 -2.23 -11.29 -5.02
C HIS A 132 -2.78 -9.86 -4.98
N VAL A 133 -2.48 -9.08 -6.01
CA VAL A 133 -2.91 -7.69 -6.10
C VAL A 133 -3.95 -7.57 -7.21
N PHE A 134 -5.08 -6.97 -6.88
CA PHE A 134 -6.14 -6.62 -7.83
C PHE A 134 -6.15 -5.11 -8.01
N MET A 135 -6.39 -4.67 -9.24
CA MET A 135 -6.41 -3.25 -9.59
C MET A 135 -7.49 -3.02 -10.65
N LYS A 136 -7.98 -1.78 -10.71
CA LYS A 136 -8.86 -1.33 -11.78
C LYS A 136 -8.10 -0.39 -12.70
N GLU A 137 -8.12 -0.67 -13.99
CA GLU A 137 -7.46 0.13 -15.02
C GLU A 137 -8.50 0.63 -16.03
N TYR A 138 -8.26 1.78 -16.67
CA TYR A 138 -9.08 2.30 -17.77
C TYR A 138 -8.39 2.21 -19.14
N ASP A 139 -7.10 1.88 -19.16
CA ASP A 139 -6.35 1.64 -20.38
C ASP A 139 -6.78 0.35 -21.07
N ASP A 140 -6.62 0.32 -22.39
CA ASP A 140 -6.82 -0.87 -23.21
C ASP A 140 -5.65 -1.86 -23.05
N LEU A 141 -5.53 -2.39 -21.85
CA LEU A 141 -4.52 -3.38 -21.51
C LEU A 141 -4.99 -4.75 -22.00
N LEU A 142 -4.18 -5.37 -22.85
CA LEU A 142 -4.44 -6.70 -23.42
C LEU A 142 -5.71 -6.78 -24.28
N GLY A 143 -6.21 -5.66 -24.81
CA GLY A 143 -7.39 -5.63 -25.67
C GLY A 143 -8.72 -5.66 -24.90
N SER A 144 -8.72 -5.19 -23.65
CA SER A 144 -9.92 -5.15 -22.81
C SER A 144 -10.90 -4.02 -23.19
N GLY A 145 -10.43 -3.00 -23.89
CA GLY A 145 -11.19 -1.78 -24.20
C GLY A 145 -10.80 -0.61 -23.30
N THR A 146 -11.51 0.51 -23.40
CA THR A 146 -11.21 1.73 -22.62
C THR A 146 -12.23 1.98 -21.51
N ASP A 147 -12.98 0.95 -21.11
CA ASP A 147 -13.79 0.97 -19.91
C ASP A 147 -13.00 0.45 -18.71
N GLY A 148 -13.60 0.55 -17.52
CA GLY A 148 -12.90 0.20 -16.28
C GLY A 148 -12.87 -1.31 -16.06
N ASP A 149 -11.71 -1.93 -16.28
CA ASP A 149 -11.49 -3.37 -16.16
C ASP A 149 -10.70 -3.74 -14.91
N ILE A 150 -10.92 -4.96 -14.40
CA ILE A 150 -10.17 -5.48 -13.24
C ILE A 150 -9.00 -6.34 -13.72
N PHE A 151 -7.80 -5.95 -13.32
CA PHE A 151 -6.55 -6.66 -13.54
C PHE A 151 -6.06 -7.32 -12.26
N TYR A 152 -5.22 -8.34 -12.45
CA TYR A 152 -4.66 -9.15 -11.39
C TYR A 152 -3.17 -9.38 -11.62
N ARG A 153 -2.37 -9.24 -10.57
CA ARG A 153 -0.95 -9.55 -10.56
C ARG A 153 -0.60 -10.42 -9.36
N LYS A 154 0.24 -11.44 -9.61
CA LYS A 154 0.79 -12.33 -8.57
C LYS A 154 2.26 -12.00 -8.35
N TYR A 155 2.65 -11.84 -7.10
CA TYR A 155 4.03 -11.57 -6.72
C TYR A 155 4.58 -12.60 -5.74
N HIS A 156 5.88 -12.83 -5.83
CA HIS A 156 6.66 -13.51 -4.82
C HIS A 156 7.70 -12.51 -4.32
N TYR A 157 7.45 -11.94 -3.16
CA TYR A 157 8.43 -11.09 -2.50
C TYR A 157 9.30 -11.96 -1.58
N PRO A 158 10.62 -11.77 -1.60
CA PRO A 158 11.56 -12.51 -0.74
C PRO A 158 11.52 -12.06 0.71
#